data_AF-A0AA86VJU5-F1
#
_entry.id   AF-A0AA86VJU5-F1
#
_cell.length_a   1.000
_cell.length_b   1.000
_cell.length_c   1.000
_cell.angle_alpha   90.00
_cell.angle_beta   90.00
_cell.angle_gamma   90.00
#
_symmetry.space_group_name_H-M   'P 1'
#
loop_
_entity.id
_entity.type
_entity.pdbx_description
1 polymer ?
#
loop_
_entity_poly.entity_id
_entity_poly.type
_entity_poly.pdbx_seq_one_letter_code
_entity_poly.pdbx_strand_id
1 'polypeptide(L)'
;MAASPSPDAPSGSVFLGVDVGTGSARAGLFDKKGKLLGSSSSPIQIWKDGACVEQSSTDIWLAVCAAVKSACSKAKVAPTEVQSLGFAATCSLVAVDSDSSPVSVSWSGDSRRNVIVWMDHRAVEQAERINSSKSPVLEYCGGAVSPEMEPPKVLSEAVPSFLYWPLYTLYCLVTSIASILWLTCCFVVKKEINCRSLEYGNDCISVDDGNDL
;
A
#
# COMPACT_ATOMS: atom_id res chain seq x y z
N MET A 1 22.31 -16.86 33.87
CA MET A 1 21.40 -17.99 33.55
C MET A 1 20.29 -17.44 32.68
N ALA A 2 20.27 -17.78 31.40
CA ALA A 2 19.20 -17.34 30.50
C ALA A 2 17.93 -18.11 30.85
N ALA A 3 16.81 -17.40 31.02
CA ALA A 3 15.51 -18.02 31.29
C ALA A 3 15.13 -18.97 30.16
N SER A 4 14.75 -20.20 30.53
CA SER A 4 14.21 -21.20 29.60
C SER A 4 12.92 -20.66 28.94
N PRO A 5 12.75 -20.79 27.61
CA PRO A 5 11.54 -20.36 26.93
C PRO A 5 10.32 -21.10 27.49
N SER A 6 9.23 -20.37 27.72
CA SER A 6 7.97 -20.93 28.20
C SER A 6 7.42 -21.98 27.22
N PRO A 7 6.87 -23.12 27.69
CA PRO A 7 6.39 -24.21 26.84
C PRO A 7 5.17 -23.86 25.96
N ASP A 8 4.57 -22.69 26.17
CA ASP A 8 3.41 -22.19 25.39
C ASP A 8 3.78 -21.14 24.34
N ALA A 9 5.07 -20.83 24.13
CA ALA A 9 5.48 -19.99 23.02
C ALA A 9 5.23 -20.78 21.72
N PRO A 10 4.41 -20.29 20.79
CA PRO A 10 4.07 -21.04 19.60
C PRO A 10 5.34 -21.21 18.75
N SER A 11 5.97 -22.38 18.84
CA SER A 11 7.00 -22.83 17.90
C SER A 11 6.41 -23.11 16.49
N GLY A 12 5.29 -22.47 16.17
CA GLY A 12 4.47 -22.70 15.00
C GLY A 12 4.61 -21.52 14.06
N SER A 13 4.83 -21.82 12.77
CA SER A 13 4.86 -20.83 11.69
C SER A 13 3.74 -19.81 11.83
N VAL A 14 4.10 -18.53 11.90
CA VAL A 14 3.16 -17.41 11.88
C VAL A 14 3.14 -16.80 10.48
N PHE A 15 1.96 -16.42 10.02
CA PHE A 15 1.69 -15.85 8.70
C PHE A 15 1.08 -14.46 8.86
N LEU A 16 1.62 -13.46 8.16
CA LEU A 16 1.12 -12.09 8.19
C LEU A 16 0.21 -11.82 6.98
N GLY A 17 -1.02 -11.37 7.22
CA GLY A 17 -1.89 -10.80 6.21
C GLY A 17 -2.01 -9.29 6.38
N VAL A 18 -1.87 -8.53 5.29
CA VAL A 18 -2.10 -7.09 5.23
C VAL A 18 -3.24 -6.80 4.26
N ASP A 19 -4.20 -5.99 4.70
CA ASP A 19 -5.35 -5.52 3.91
C ASP A 19 -5.36 -3.99 3.88
N VAL A 20 -5.06 -3.41 2.72
CA VAL A 20 -5.12 -1.96 2.47
C VAL A 20 -6.49 -1.62 1.89
N GLY A 21 -7.42 -1.35 2.81
CA GLY A 21 -8.76 -0.89 2.45
C GLY A 21 -8.79 0.62 2.18
N THR A 22 -9.98 1.11 1.82
CA THR A 22 -10.17 2.54 1.48
C THR A 22 -9.82 3.47 2.62
N GLY A 23 -10.28 3.21 3.85
CA GLY A 23 -10.07 4.12 5.00
C GLY A 23 -8.94 3.73 5.95
N SER A 24 -8.33 2.55 5.78
CA SER A 24 -7.35 2.03 6.74
C SER A 24 -6.53 0.89 6.16
N ALA A 25 -5.26 0.81 6.56
CA ALA A 25 -4.45 -0.38 6.44
C ALA A 25 -4.67 -1.28 7.66
N ARG A 26 -4.80 -2.59 7.45
CA ARG A 26 -5.03 -3.58 8.50
C ARG A 26 -3.98 -4.67 8.40
N ALA A 27 -3.59 -5.20 9.55
CA ALA A 27 -2.68 -6.34 9.64
C ALA A 27 -3.26 -7.40 10.57
N GLY A 28 -3.08 -8.67 10.21
CA GLY A 28 -3.47 -9.82 11.00
C GLY A 28 -2.39 -10.89 10.98
N LEU A 29 -2.09 -11.48 12.14
CA LEU A 29 -1.17 -12.61 12.27
C LEU A 29 -1.96 -13.90 12.48
N PHE A 30 -1.61 -14.94 11.76
CA PHE A 30 -2.32 -16.21 11.74
C PHE A 30 -1.38 -17.38 12.02
N ASP A 31 -1.87 -18.43 12.67
CA ASP A 31 -1.15 -19.71 12.76
C ASP A 31 -1.39 -20.60 11.52
N LYS A 32 -0.74 -21.76 11.47
CA LYS A 32 -0.88 -22.75 10.39
C LYS A 32 -2.31 -23.26 10.16
N LYS A 33 -3.20 -23.13 11.16
CA LYS A 33 -4.60 -23.55 11.09
C LYS A 33 -5.52 -22.40 10.67
N GLY A 34 -4.97 -21.22 10.40
CA GLY A 34 -5.72 -20.01 10.07
C GLY A 34 -6.33 -19.31 11.29
N LYS A 35 -5.92 -19.65 12.51
CA LYS A 35 -6.39 -18.95 13.71
C LYS A 35 -5.74 -17.58 13.80
N LEU A 36 -6.55 -16.53 13.97
CA LEU A 36 -6.07 -15.17 14.21
C LEU A 36 -5.41 -15.08 15.60
N LEU A 37 -4.14 -14.70 15.64
CA LEU A 37 -3.32 -14.51 16.85
C LEU A 37 -3.35 -13.06 17.34
N GLY A 38 -3.48 -12.11 16.43
CA GLY A 38 -3.63 -10.69 16.74
C GLY A 38 -3.81 -9.84 15.49
N SER A 39 -4.46 -8.70 15.63
CA SER A 39 -4.71 -7.77 14.53
C SER A 39 -4.68 -6.32 14.97
N SER A 40 -4.44 -5.44 14.00
CA SER A 40 -4.56 -3.99 14.18
C SER A 40 -4.95 -3.29 12.89
N SER A 41 -5.40 -2.05 13.02
CA SER A 41 -5.65 -1.14 11.90
C SER A 41 -4.98 0.20 12.14
N SER A 42 -4.64 0.89 11.05
CA SER A 42 -4.16 2.27 11.05
C SER A 42 -4.94 3.05 9.98
N PRO A 43 -5.48 4.23 10.28
CA PRO A 43 -6.23 5.01 9.32
C PRO A 43 -5.33 5.46 8.15
N ILE A 44 -5.94 5.67 6.98
CA ILE A 44 -5.31 6.23 5.79
C ILE A 44 -6.02 7.55 5.46
N GLN A 45 -5.24 8.59 5.21
CA GLN A 45 -5.75 9.89 4.78
C GLN A 45 -6.39 9.78 3.39
N ILE A 46 -7.57 10.38 3.22
CA ILE A 46 -8.27 10.46 1.93
C ILE A 46 -8.56 11.94 1.64
N TRP A 47 -8.19 12.40 0.45
CA TRP A 47 -8.66 13.67 -0.08
C TRP A 47 -9.79 13.40 -1.07
N LYS A 48 -10.91 14.12 -0.92
CA LYS A 48 -12.05 14.01 -1.82
C LYS A 48 -12.51 15.40 -2.24
N ASP A 49 -12.58 15.62 -3.54
CA ASP A 49 -13.09 16.84 -4.15
C ASP A 49 -13.92 16.49 -5.39
N GLY A 50 -15.24 16.65 -5.29
CA GLY A 50 -16.17 16.20 -6.34
C GLY A 50 -16.01 14.71 -6.67
N ALA A 51 -15.68 14.43 -7.95
CA ALA A 51 -15.43 13.09 -8.47
C ALA A 51 -14.00 12.58 -8.21
N CYS A 52 -13.09 13.46 -7.77
CA CYS A 52 -11.71 13.13 -7.50
C CYS A 52 -11.55 12.59 -6.07
N VAL A 53 -10.93 11.43 -5.96
CA VAL A 53 -10.62 10.76 -4.70
C VAL A 53 -9.16 10.33 -4.73
N GLU A 54 -8.37 10.85 -3.80
CA GLU A 54 -6.92 10.76 -3.81
C GLU A 54 -6.38 10.24 -2.48
N GLN A 55 -5.25 9.55 -2.56
CA GLN A 55 -4.48 9.07 -1.41
C GLN A 55 -2.98 9.32 -1.62
N SER A 56 -2.19 9.02 -0.59
CA SER A 56 -0.73 9.04 -0.64
C SER A 56 -0.18 7.65 -0.46
N SER A 57 0.70 7.20 -1.37
CA SER A 57 1.39 5.92 -1.22
C SER A 57 2.29 5.90 0.02
N THR A 58 2.88 7.04 0.37
CA THR A 58 3.70 7.20 1.58
C THR A 58 2.86 7.02 2.84
N ASP A 59 1.71 7.69 2.94
CA ASP A 59 0.82 7.56 4.11
C ASP A 59 0.25 6.14 4.22
N ILE A 60 -0.09 5.50 3.09
CA ILE A 60 -0.51 4.10 3.05
C ILE A 60 0.59 3.18 3.61
N TRP A 61 1.85 3.37 3.18
CA TRP A 61 2.97 2.57 3.65
C TRP A 61 3.21 2.75 5.16
N LEU A 62 3.18 3.98 5.64
CA LEU A 62 3.30 4.27 7.08
C LEU A 62 2.16 3.63 7.88
N ALA A 63 0.92 3.67 7.38
CA ALA A 63 -0.21 3.02 8.00
C ALA A 63 -0.07 1.49 8.05
N VAL A 64 0.45 0.87 6.98
CA VAL A 64 0.78 -0.56 6.95
C VAL A 64 1.81 -0.89 8.04
N CYS A 65 2.92 -0.16 8.09
CA CYS A 65 3.96 -0.38 9.10
C CYS A 65 3.43 -0.23 10.52
N ALA A 66 2.59 0.77 10.78
CA ALA A 66 1.94 0.96 12.08
C ALA A 66 1.00 -0.20 12.44
N ALA A 67 0.16 -0.64 11.50
CA ALA A 67 -0.76 -1.75 11.69
C ALA A 67 -0.01 -3.06 11.98
N VAL A 68 1.04 -3.36 11.22
CA VAL A 68 1.85 -4.58 11.39
C VAL A 68 2.56 -4.58 12.74
N LYS A 69 3.26 -3.50 13.11
CA LYS A 69 3.95 -3.38 14.40
C LYS A 69 2.98 -3.58 15.57
N SER A 70 1.80 -2.97 15.49
CA SER A 70 0.77 -3.12 16.52
C SER A 70 0.18 -4.54 16.57
N ALA A 71 -0.04 -5.18 15.42
CA ALA A 71 -0.51 -6.57 15.36
C ALA A 71 0.51 -7.54 15.98
N CYS A 72 1.81 -7.40 15.67
CA CYS A 72 2.88 -8.19 16.28
C CYS A 72 2.93 -8.03 17.80
N SER A 73 2.83 -6.78 18.28
CA SER A 73 2.82 -6.49 19.71
C SER A 73 1.63 -7.14 20.43
N LYS A 74 0.42 -7.03 19.85
CA LYS A 74 -0.82 -7.64 20.40
C LYS A 74 -0.77 -9.17 20.40
N ALA A 75 -0.23 -9.77 19.33
CA ALA A 75 -0.06 -11.22 19.21
C ALA A 75 1.09 -11.77 20.06
N LYS A 76 1.96 -10.90 20.59
CA LYS A 76 3.22 -11.26 21.27
C LYS A 76 4.13 -12.14 20.39
N VAL A 77 4.14 -11.86 19.09
CA VAL A 77 4.93 -12.58 18.08
C VAL A 77 6.16 -11.75 17.75
N ALA A 78 7.34 -12.37 17.86
CA ALA A 78 8.58 -11.75 17.42
C ALA A 78 8.64 -11.71 15.89
N PRO A 79 9.28 -10.69 15.28
CA PRO A 79 9.36 -10.55 13.82
C PRO A 79 10.02 -11.76 13.13
N THR A 80 10.92 -12.45 13.84
CA THR A 80 11.61 -13.66 13.38
C THR A 80 10.71 -14.89 13.27
N GLU A 81 9.53 -14.88 13.90
CA GLU A 81 8.56 -15.98 13.87
C GLU A 81 7.61 -15.90 12.66
N VAL A 82 7.56 -14.74 11.98
CA VAL A 82 6.76 -14.53 10.77
C VAL A 82 7.46 -15.16 9.56
N GLN A 83 6.86 -16.21 9.01
CA GLN A 83 7.43 -16.99 7.92
C GLN A 83 7.05 -16.49 6.53
N SER A 84 5.86 -15.93 6.39
CA SER A 84 5.42 -15.30 5.15
C SER A 84 4.50 -14.13 5.39
N LEU A 85 4.31 -13.36 4.33
CA LEU A 85 3.48 -12.17 4.26
C LEU A 85 2.61 -12.23 2.99
N GLY A 86 1.36 -11.81 3.11
CA GLY A 86 0.42 -11.65 2.01
C GLY A 86 -0.22 -10.26 2.07
N PHE A 87 -0.43 -9.66 0.90
CA PHE A 87 -0.99 -8.32 0.76
C PHE A 87 -2.23 -8.36 -0.12
N ALA A 88 -3.28 -7.69 0.34
CA ALA A 88 -4.45 -7.32 -0.45
C ALA A 88 -4.62 -5.81 -0.36
N ALA A 89 -5.09 -5.20 -1.45
CA ALA A 89 -5.35 -3.77 -1.51
C ALA A 89 -6.54 -3.51 -2.44
N THR A 90 -7.16 -2.33 -2.31
CA THR A 90 -8.07 -1.82 -3.34
C THR A 90 -7.37 -1.70 -4.69
N CYS A 91 -8.10 -1.83 -5.80
CA CYS A 91 -7.61 -1.55 -7.16
C CYS A 91 -7.52 -0.04 -7.43
N SER A 92 -6.64 0.62 -6.69
CA SER A 92 -6.29 2.03 -6.84
C SER A 92 -5.00 2.16 -7.66
N LEU A 93 -4.87 3.24 -8.43
CA LEU A 93 -3.69 3.52 -9.25
C LEU A 93 -2.64 4.28 -8.44
N VAL A 94 -1.39 3.81 -8.40
CA VAL A 94 -0.27 4.54 -7.79
C VAL A 94 0.66 5.04 -8.89
N ALA A 95 0.92 6.35 -8.93
CA ALA A 95 1.86 6.97 -9.85
C ALA A 95 3.21 7.22 -9.17
N VAL A 96 4.27 6.75 -9.81
CA VAL A 96 5.66 6.93 -9.38
C VAL A 96 6.56 7.17 -10.59
N ASP A 97 7.69 7.82 -10.36
CA ASP A 97 8.74 8.00 -11.37
C ASP A 97 9.69 6.79 -11.37
N SER A 98 10.64 6.77 -12.29
CA SER A 98 11.66 5.74 -12.49
C SER A 98 12.53 5.44 -11.25
N ASP A 99 12.66 6.41 -10.34
CA ASP A 99 13.34 6.29 -9.06
C ASP A 99 12.40 5.85 -7.90
N SER A 100 11.15 5.52 -8.21
CA SER A 100 10.07 5.23 -7.27
C SER A 100 9.58 6.43 -6.44
N SER A 101 9.98 7.66 -6.78
CA SER A 101 9.46 8.86 -6.14
C SER A 101 7.99 9.10 -6.52
N PRO A 102 7.14 9.59 -5.60
CA PRO A 102 5.74 9.89 -5.89
C PRO A 102 5.57 10.94 -7.00
N VAL A 103 4.71 10.65 -7.99
CA VAL A 103 4.31 11.60 -9.03
C VAL A 103 2.88 12.04 -8.78
N SER A 104 2.65 13.35 -8.68
CA SER A 104 1.31 13.89 -8.44
C SER A 104 0.33 13.43 -9.52
N VAL A 105 -0.82 12.92 -9.07
CA VAL A 105 -2.02 12.71 -9.90
C VAL A 105 -3.12 13.71 -9.53
N SER A 106 -2.79 14.70 -8.72
CA SER A 106 -3.71 15.75 -8.29
C SER A 106 -3.56 17.00 -9.14
N TRP A 107 -4.67 17.65 -9.47
CA TRP A 107 -4.66 18.99 -10.10
C TRP A 107 -4.03 20.06 -9.20
N SER A 108 -3.92 19.81 -7.89
CA SER A 108 -3.19 20.68 -6.96
C SER A 108 -1.67 20.67 -7.19
N GLY A 109 -1.13 19.65 -7.85
CA GLY A 109 0.31 19.44 -7.99
C GLY A 109 1.02 18.92 -6.72
N ASP A 110 0.29 18.64 -5.63
CA ASP A 110 0.86 18.04 -4.41
C ASP A 110 1.38 16.63 -4.71
N SER A 111 2.70 16.45 -4.75
CA SER A 111 3.35 15.17 -5.03
C SER A 111 3.00 14.06 -4.04
N ARG A 112 2.51 14.40 -2.84
CA ARG A 112 2.02 13.40 -1.89
C ARG A 112 0.72 12.74 -2.38
N ARG A 113 -0.06 13.42 -3.22
CA ARG A 113 -1.30 12.90 -3.78
C ARG A 113 -1.02 12.19 -5.09
N ASN A 114 -0.39 11.02 -4.97
CA ASN A 114 0.07 10.19 -6.08
C ASN A 114 -0.77 8.92 -6.29
N VAL A 115 -1.92 8.81 -5.62
CA VAL A 115 -2.82 7.66 -5.76
C VAL A 115 -4.20 8.11 -6.22
N ILE A 116 -4.69 7.57 -7.34
CA ILE A 116 -6.10 7.70 -7.77
C ILE A 116 -6.88 6.53 -7.17
N VAL A 117 -7.78 6.81 -6.24
CA VAL A 117 -8.51 5.77 -5.49
C VAL A 117 -9.47 5.01 -6.41
N TRP A 118 -9.75 3.74 -6.11
CA TRP A 118 -10.64 2.88 -6.91
C TRP A 118 -11.98 3.57 -7.26
N MET A 119 -12.63 4.22 -6.27
CA MET A 119 -13.91 4.93 -6.39
C MET A 119 -13.82 6.35 -6.99
N ASP A 120 -12.67 6.74 -7.54
CA ASP A 120 -12.49 7.99 -8.27
C ASP A 120 -13.16 7.90 -9.66
N HIS A 121 -14.00 8.88 -9.99
CA HIS A 121 -14.76 8.94 -11.25
C HIS A 121 -14.31 10.11 -12.15
N ARG A 122 -13.10 10.63 -11.99
CA ARG A 122 -12.58 11.70 -12.86
C ARG A 122 -12.47 11.30 -14.33
N ALA A 123 -12.42 9.99 -14.61
CA ALA A 123 -12.11 9.43 -15.92
C ALA A 123 -13.34 8.94 -16.73
N VAL A 124 -14.51 9.52 -16.49
CA VAL A 124 -15.76 9.13 -17.18
C VAL A 124 -15.66 9.32 -18.70
N GLU A 125 -15.20 10.48 -19.16
CA GLU A 125 -15.07 10.79 -20.59
C GLU A 125 -14.08 9.83 -21.30
N GLN A 126 -12.99 9.45 -20.62
CA GLN A 126 -12.01 8.50 -21.11
C GLN A 126 -12.59 7.09 -21.21
N ALA A 127 -13.41 6.68 -20.23
CA ALA A 127 -14.11 5.40 -20.27
C ALA A 127 -15.10 5.35 -21.45
N GLU A 128 -15.88 6.41 -21.65
CA GLU A 128 -16.79 6.52 -22.81
C GLU A 128 -16.03 6.47 -24.14
N ARG A 129 -14.89 7.16 -24.23
CA ARG A 129 -14.01 7.11 -25.41
C ARG A 129 -13.50 5.70 -25.66
N ILE A 130 -13.03 4.98 -24.64
CA ILE A 130 -12.59 3.58 -24.78
C ILE A 130 -13.75 2.70 -25.24
N ASN A 131 -14.92 2.84 -24.62
CA ASN A 131 -16.11 2.03 -24.94
C ASN A 131 -16.61 2.28 -26.37
N SER A 132 -16.46 3.50 -26.90
CA SER A 132 -16.80 3.83 -28.29
C SER A 132 -15.95 3.11 -29.34
N SER A 133 -14.75 2.61 -28.96
CA SER A 133 -13.85 1.88 -29.86
C SER A 133 -14.40 0.51 -30.29
N LYS A 134 -15.33 -0.07 -29.50
CA LYS A 134 -15.86 -1.43 -29.69
C LYS A 134 -14.77 -2.50 -29.84
N SER A 135 -13.65 -2.31 -29.15
CA SER A 135 -12.54 -3.26 -29.15
C SER A 135 -13.00 -4.63 -28.60
N PRO A 136 -12.62 -5.76 -29.23
CA PRO A 136 -12.91 -7.10 -28.70
C PRO A 136 -12.38 -7.34 -27.28
N VAL A 137 -11.38 -6.57 -26.83
CA VAL A 137 -10.84 -6.65 -25.47
C VAL A 137 -11.89 -6.30 -24.41
N LEU A 138 -12.91 -5.51 -24.76
CA LEU A 138 -13.99 -5.13 -23.83
C LEU A 138 -14.84 -6.33 -23.40
N GLU A 139 -14.86 -7.43 -24.15
CA GLU A 139 -15.56 -8.66 -23.76
C GLU A 139 -15.01 -9.26 -22.46
N TYR A 140 -13.73 -9.04 -22.15
CA TYR A 140 -13.12 -9.49 -20.89
C TYR A 140 -13.61 -8.72 -19.67
N CYS A 141 -14.26 -7.56 -19.85
CA CYS A 141 -14.86 -6.77 -18.78
C CYS A 141 -16.38 -6.64 -18.92
N GLY A 142 -17.04 -7.54 -19.65
CA GLY A 142 -18.50 -7.56 -19.79
C GLY A 142 -19.05 -6.55 -20.81
N GLY A 143 -18.23 -6.15 -21.78
CA GLY A 143 -18.62 -5.30 -22.92
C GLY A 143 -18.34 -3.81 -22.75
N ALA A 144 -17.96 -3.35 -21.55
CA ALA A 144 -17.60 -1.97 -21.29
C ALA A 144 -16.62 -1.84 -20.11
N VAL A 145 -15.69 -0.88 -20.19
CA VAL A 145 -14.85 -0.49 -19.06
C VAL A 145 -15.58 0.50 -18.16
N SER A 146 -15.38 0.35 -16.85
CA SER A 146 -15.81 1.32 -15.83
C SER A 146 -14.76 2.44 -15.67
N PRO A 147 -15.15 3.69 -15.36
CA PRO A 147 -14.19 4.76 -15.00
C PRO A 147 -13.33 4.42 -13.78
N GLU A 148 -13.74 3.45 -12.96
CA GLU A 148 -12.97 2.98 -11.79
C GLU A 148 -11.79 2.08 -12.19
N MET A 149 -11.77 1.56 -13.42
CA MET A 149 -10.69 0.72 -13.92
C MET A 149 -9.47 1.56 -14.31
N GLU A 150 -8.31 0.91 -14.40
CA GLU A 150 -7.04 1.58 -14.65
C GLU A 150 -6.91 2.23 -16.04
N PRO A 151 -7.38 1.62 -17.16
CA PRO A 151 -7.14 2.21 -18.48
C PRO A 151 -7.76 3.61 -18.66
N PRO A 152 -9.01 3.88 -18.24
CA PRO A 152 -9.55 5.24 -18.24
C PRO A 152 -8.74 6.22 -17.39
N LYS A 153 -8.34 5.82 -16.18
CA LYS A 153 -7.58 6.68 -15.23
C LYS A 153 -6.24 7.09 -15.78
N VAL A 154 -5.53 6.15 -16.42
CA VAL A 154 -4.26 6.43 -17.07
C VAL A 154 -4.43 7.52 -18.13
N LEU A 155 -5.48 7.45 -18.97
CA LEU A 155 -5.76 8.42 -20.03
C LEU A 155 -6.27 9.79 -19.52
N SER A 156 -6.42 9.97 -18.21
CA SER A 156 -6.90 11.24 -17.66
C SER A 156 -5.82 12.32 -17.73
N GLU A 157 -6.25 13.58 -17.89
CA GLU A 157 -5.34 14.73 -17.98
C GLU A 157 -4.51 14.95 -16.71
N ALA A 158 -4.95 14.39 -15.59
CA ALA A 158 -4.26 14.44 -14.32
C ALA A 158 -3.01 13.54 -14.28
N VAL A 159 -2.88 12.57 -15.20
CA VAL A 159 -1.70 11.71 -15.31
C VAL A 159 -0.75 12.32 -16.35
N PRO A 160 0.48 12.73 -15.95
CA PRO A 160 1.42 13.36 -16.85
C PRO A 160 1.73 12.54 -18.11
N SER A 161 1.81 13.22 -19.27
CA SER A 161 1.86 12.53 -20.55
C SER A 161 3.13 11.74 -20.83
N PHE A 162 4.23 12.04 -20.13
CA PHE A 162 5.45 11.24 -20.19
C PHE A 162 5.27 9.85 -19.59
N LEU A 163 4.26 9.64 -18.73
CA LEU A 163 3.92 8.32 -18.21
C LEU A 163 3.26 7.46 -19.30
N TYR A 164 2.63 8.01 -20.35
CA TYR A 164 2.02 7.19 -21.41
C TYR A 164 3.01 6.27 -22.16
N TRP A 165 4.28 6.66 -22.25
CA TRP A 165 5.30 5.97 -23.05
C TRP A 165 5.90 4.71 -22.40
N PRO A 166 6.24 4.69 -21.09
CA PRO A 166 6.65 3.45 -20.42
C PRO A 166 5.46 2.51 -20.10
N LEU A 167 4.21 2.96 -20.21
CA LEU A 167 3.02 2.20 -19.80
C LEU A 167 2.61 1.06 -20.74
N TYR A 168 3.13 0.99 -21.97
CA TYR A 168 2.99 -0.22 -22.79
C TYR A 168 3.67 -1.45 -22.14
N THR A 169 4.58 -1.21 -21.18
CA THR A 169 5.21 -2.23 -20.33
C THR A 169 4.45 -2.47 -19.00
N LEU A 170 3.45 -1.64 -18.65
CA LEU A 170 2.71 -1.72 -17.38
C LEU A 170 1.65 -2.83 -17.35
N TYR A 171 1.29 -3.41 -18.50
CA TYR A 171 0.38 -4.57 -18.53
C TYR A 171 0.95 -5.80 -17.79
N CYS A 172 2.26 -5.81 -17.47
CA CYS A 172 2.92 -6.82 -16.65
C CYS A 172 3.10 -6.43 -15.17
N LEU A 173 2.68 -5.24 -14.70
CA LEU A 173 3.03 -4.82 -13.33
C LEU A 173 2.13 -5.39 -12.23
N VAL A 174 0.97 -5.97 -12.58
CA VAL A 174 0.16 -6.74 -11.62
C VAL A 174 0.93 -7.99 -11.14
N THR A 175 1.90 -8.49 -11.92
CA THR A 175 2.82 -9.58 -11.51
C THR A 175 4.18 -9.07 -11.00
N SER A 176 4.61 -7.86 -11.39
CA SER A 176 5.89 -7.28 -10.93
C SER A 176 5.80 -6.53 -9.61
N ILE A 177 4.66 -5.94 -9.21
CA ILE A 177 4.47 -5.45 -7.83
C ILE A 177 4.54 -6.64 -6.87
N ALA A 178 3.95 -7.79 -7.22
CA ALA A 178 4.12 -9.01 -6.42
C ALA A 178 5.59 -9.49 -6.32
N SER A 179 6.50 -9.02 -7.18
CA SER A 179 7.91 -9.45 -7.18
C SER A 179 8.86 -8.40 -6.57
N ILE A 180 8.65 -7.11 -6.86
CA ILE A 180 9.41 -5.99 -6.31
C ILE A 180 8.98 -5.69 -4.87
N LEU A 181 7.69 -5.83 -4.56
CA LEU A 181 7.21 -5.84 -3.17
C LEU A 181 7.73 -7.12 -2.48
N TRP A 182 7.83 -8.28 -3.12
CA TRP A 182 8.27 -9.49 -2.40
C TRP A 182 9.72 -9.44 -1.89
N LEU A 183 10.70 -8.97 -2.67
CA LEU A 183 12.09 -8.86 -2.19
C LEU A 183 12.32 -7.62 -1.32
N THR A 184 11.75 -6.47 -1.69
CA THR A 184 11.98 -5.21 -0.98
C THR A 184 11.12 -5.13 0.27
N CYS A 185 9.85 -5.55 0.25
CA CYS A 185 8.96 -5.56 1.42
C CYS A 185 9.37 -6.66 2.42
N CYS A 186 9.82 -7.85 2.00
CA CYS A 186 10.36 -8.82 2.97
C CYS A 186 11.59 -8.29 3.71
N PHE A 187 12.49 -7.59 3.01
CA PHE A 187 13.70 -7.04 3.62
C PHE A 187 13.42 -5.75 4.40
N VAL A 188 12.62 -4.83 3.85
CA VAL A 188 12.26 -3.54 4.45
C VAL A 188 11.27 -3.73 5.60
N VAL A 189 10.23 -4.57 5.49
CA VAL A 189 9.35 -4.86 6.63
C VAL A 189 10.12 -5.60 7.72
N LYS A 190 10.96 -6.59 7.40
CA LYS A 190 11.80 -7.22 8.45
C LYS A 190 12.82 -6.24 9.03
N LYS A 191 13.41 -5.33 8.24
CA LYS A 191 14.37 -4.31 8.69
C LYS A 191 13.71 -3.21 9.50
N GLU A 192 12.56 -2.68 9.08
CA GLU A 192 11.80 -1.62 9.76
C GLU A 192 11.03 -2.11 10.98
N ILE A 193 10.69 -3.41 11.04
CA ILE A 193 10.22 -4.02 12.29
C ILE A 193 11.40 -4.24 13.27
N ASN A 194 12.62 -4.51 12.80
CA ASN A 194 13.81 -4.68 13.66
C ASN A 194 14.53 -3.38 14.04
N CYS A 195 14.36 -2.28 13.30
CA CYS A 195 15.04 -1.02 13.58
C CYS A 195 14.46 -0.34 14.84
N ARG A 196 15.24 -0.41 15.93
CA ARG A 196 15.23 0.64 16.96
C ARG A 196 15.85 1.89 16.34
N SER A 197 15.09 2.98 16.30
CA SER A 197 15.51 4.33 15.87
C SER A 197 15.70 4.51 14.36
N LEU A 198 14.95 5.45 13.77
CA LEU A 198 15.18 5.96 12.42
C LEU A 198 15.74 7.39 12.57
N GLU A 199 17.02 7.56 12.25
CA GLU A 199 17.53 8.86 11.79
C GLU A 199 17.18 8.98 10.31
N TYR A 200 16.30 9.93 9.98
CA TYR A 200 16.19 10.49 8.63
C TYR A 200 16.91 11.84 8.65
N GLY A 201 17.76 12.06 7.64
CA GLY A 201 18.79 13.09 7.64
C GLY A 201 18.32 14.52 7.94
N ASN A 202 19.21 15.21 8.67
CA ASN A 202 19.40 16.66 8.81
C ASN A 202 18.13 17.52 8.90
N ASP A 203 17.43 17.42 10.02
CA ASP A 203 17.07 18.59 10.83
C ASP A 203 16.69 18.10 12.24
N CYS A 204 17.57 18.36 13.20
CA CYS A 204 17.35 18.04 14.60
C CYS A 204 16.29 18.98 15.17
N ILE A 205 15.03 18.52 15.25
CA ILE A 205 14.09 19.09 16.23
C ILE A 205 14.26 18.27 17.50
N SER A 206 15.14 18.76 18.37
CA SER A 206 15.27 18.30 19.75
C SER A 206 13.94 18.58 20.46
N VAL A 207 13.22 17.52 20.85
CA VAL A 207 12.20 17.64 21.88
C VAL A 207 12.90 17.29 23.19
N ASP A 208 13.15 18.31 24.01
CA ASP A 208 13.66 18.16 25.37
C ASP A 208 12.65 17.33 26.18
N ASP A 209 13.07 16.15 26.63
CA ASP A 209 12.38 15.38 27.66
C ASP A 209 12.63 16.06 29.01
N GLY A 210 11.85 17.11 29.27
CA GLY A 210 11.83 17.77 30.57
C GLY A 210 11.21 16.87 31.63
N ASN A 211 12.05 16.16 32.38
CA ASN A 211 11.71 15.69 33.71
C ASN A 211 12.98 15.59 34.58
N ASP A 212 13.30 16.68 35.29
CA ASP A 212 14.05 16.64 36.55
C ASP A 212 13.54 17.75 37.47
N LEU A 213 12.95 17.30 38.59
CA LEU A 213 12.68 17.98 39.88
C LEU A 213 11.77 19.22 39.93
#